data_AF-A0A7C1AX79-F1
#
_entry.id   AF-A0A7C1AX79-F1
#
_cell.length_a   1.000
_cell.length_b   1.000
_cell.length_c   1.000
_cell.angle_alpha   90.00
_cell.angle_beta   90.00
_cell.angle_gamma   90.00
#
_symmetry.space_group_name_H-M   'P 1'
#
loop_
_entity.id
_entity.type
_entity.pdbx_description
1 polymer ?
#
loop_
_entity_poly.entity_id
_entity_poly.type
_entity_poly.pdbx_seq_one_letter_code
_entity_poly.pdbx_strand_id
1 'polypeptide(L)'
;MISLNATICVQVLLFLVLLFILNKKMIQPLYKVILERQNYVNDKLREFENLEKKLRDLESEYERRLQEARTEAQTARNRLKEEGIEYFRQTMADVQKMVSEMRQKVRADMEEELNRARQNLHEVAESLSYDFVERILGRRL
;
A
#
# COMPACT_ATOMS: atom_id res chain seq x y z
N MET A 1 -101.78 -3.14 5.02
CA MET A 1 -101.12 -2.11 5.85
C MET A 1 -99.91 -2.75 6.48
N ILE A 2 -98.72 -2.16 6.32
CA ILE A 2 -97.50 -2.64 7.00
C ILE A 2 -97.75 -2.42 8.50
N SER A 3 -98.19 -3.46 9.19
CA SER A 3 -98.29 -3.45 10.63
C SER A 3 -96.86 -3.46 11.17
N LEU A 4 -96.45 -2.33 11.72
CA LEU A 4 -95.18 -2.17 12.42
C LEU A 4 -95.25 -3.01 13.69
N ASN A 5 -95.00 -4.31 13.55
CA ASN A 5 -95.07 -5.28 14.63
C ASN A 5 -93.69 -5.42 15.29
N ALA A 6 -93.68 -5.76 16.59
CA ALA A 6 -92.46 -6.03 17.37
C ALA A 6 -91.49 -7.00 16.68
N THR A 7 -91.99 -7.89 15.81
CA THR A 7 -91.22 -8.80 14.96
C THR A 7 -90.21 -8.09 14.05
N ILE A 8 -90.55 -6.92 13.50
CA ILE A 8 -89.62 -6.14 12.66
C ILE A 8 -88.46 -5.61 13.52
N CYS A 9 -88.74 -5.09 14.73
CA CYS A 9 -87.69 -4.68 15.66
C CYS A 9 -86.77 -5.85 16.06
N VAL A 10 -87.33 -7.03 16.31
CA VAL A 10 -86.56 -8.25 16.61
C VAL A 10 -85.71 -8.69 15.40
N GLN A 11 -86.25 -8.61 14.18
CA GLN A 11 -85.53 -8.96 12.96
C GLN A 11 -84.37 -7.99 12.68
N VAL A 12 -84.57 -6.69 12.91
CA VAL A 12 -83.50 -5.68 12.82
C VAL A 12 -82.41 -5.93 13.86
N LEU A 13 -82.79 -6.23 15.11
CA LEU A 13 -81.83 -6.59 16.16
C LEU A 13 -81.01 -7.83 15.76
N LEU A 14 -81.65 -8.88 15.26
CA LEU A 14 -80.98 -10.10 14.81
C LEU A 14 -80.01 -9.82 13.66
N PHE A 15 -80.42 -8.98 12.70
CA PHE A 15 -79.56 -8.59 11.58
C PHE A 15 -78.34 -7.79 12.05
N LEU A 16 -78.51 -6.86 13.00
CA LEU A 16 -77.40 -6.11 13.59
C LEU A 16 -76.43 -7.02 14.36
N VAL A 17 -76.95 -7.99 15.13
CA VAL A 17 -76.11 -8.98 15.83
C VAL A 17 -75.32 -9.83 14.83
N LEU A 18 -75.97 -10.30 13.75
CA LEU A 18 -75.32 -11.05 12.68
C LEU A 18 -74.24 -10.22 11.98
N LEU A 19 -74.53 -8.97 11.64
CA LEU A 19 -73.56 -8.04 11.05
C LEU A 19 -72.37 -7.83 11.98
N PHE A 20 -72.61 -7.64 13.28
CA PHE A 20 -71.55 -7.48 14.27
C PHE A 20 -70.65 -8.73 14.35
N ILE A 21 -71.24 -9.92 14.37
CA ILE A 21 -70.50 -11.19 14.37
C ILE A 21 -69.70 -11.33 13.08
N LEU A 22 -70.29 -11.08 11.92
CA LEU A 22 -69.63 -11.19 10.62
C LEU A 22 -68.49 -10.19 10.47
N ASN A 23 -68.68 -8.95 10.91
CA ASN A 23 -67.66 -7.91 10.88
C ASN A 23 -66.45 -8.33 11.74
N LYS A 24 -66.71 -8.74 12.99
CA LYS A 24 -65.66 -9.14 13.94
C LYS A 24 -64.96 -10.44 13.54
N LYS A 25 -65.69 -11.43 13.01
CA LYS A 25 -65.16 -12.78 12.73
C LYS A 25 -64.64 -12.97 11.32
N MET A 26 -65.12 -12.23 10.32
CA MET A 26 -64.78 -12.48 8.92
C MET A 26 -64.14 -11.27 8.25
N ILE A 27 -64.75 -10.08 8.34
CA ILE A 27 -64.24 -8.89 7.64
C ILE A 27 -62.90 -8.44 8.23
N GLN A 28 -62.81 -8.29 9.55
CA GLN A 28 -61.58 -7.86 10.22
C GLN A 28 -60.37 -8.77 9.95
N PRO A 29 -60.45 -10.12 10.10
CA PRO A 29 -59.31 -10.98 9.80
C PRO A 29 -58.96 -11.01 8.30
N LEU A 30 -59.93 -10.91 7.40
CA LEU A 30 -59.67 -10.87 5.96
C LEU A 30 -58.86 -9.63 5.57
N TYR A 31 -59.23 -8.45 6.06
CA TYR A 31 -58.46 -7.22 5.85
C TYR A 31 -57.05 -7.32 6.44
N LYS A 32 -56.90 -7.94 7.62
CA LYS A 32 -55.59 -8.12 8.25
C LYS A 32 -54.65 -8.95 7.37
N VAL A 33 -55.11 -10.07 6.80
CA VAL A 33 -54.30 -10.92 5.92
C VAL A 33 -53.88 -10.19 4.65
N ILE A 34 -54.77 -9.38 4.06
CA ILE A 34 -54.45 -8.59 2.86
C ILE A 34 -53.37 -7.54 3.18
N LEU A 35 -53.52 -6.81 4.29
CA LEU A 35 -52.53 -5.83 4.75
C LEU A 35 -51.18 -6.49 5.08
N GLU A 36 -51.20 -7.62 5.77
CA GLU A 36 -49.99 -8.36 6.16
C GLU A 36 -49.23 -8.85 4.93
N ARG A 37 -49.94 -9.33 3.89
CA ARG A 37 -49.34 -9.69 2.60
C ARG A 37 -48.75 -8.48 1.88
N GLN A 38 -49.47 -7.35 1.84
CA GLN A 38 -48.94 -6.13 1.21
C GLN A 38 -47.69 -5.61 1.92
N ASN A 39 -47.71 -5.59 3.25
CA ASN A 39 -46.58 -5.17 4.06
C ASN A 39 -45.38 -6.10 3.85
N TYR A 40 -45.60 -7.42 3.87
CA TYR A 40 -44.53 -8.39 3.63
C TYR A 40 -43.86 -8.19 2.27
N VAL A 41 -44.64 -7.97 1.21
CA VAL A 41 -44.09 -7.72 -0.14
C VAL A 41 -43.33 -6.39 -0.19
N ASN A 42 -43.88 -5.33 0.39
CA ASN A 42 -43.23 -4.02 0.43
C ASN A 42 -41.93 -4.04 1.24
N ASP A 43 -41.92 -4.74 2.37
CA ASP A 43 -40.72 -4.88 3.21
C ASP A 43 -39.65 -5.67 2.47
N LYS A 44 -40.01 -6.74 1.74
CA LYS A 44 -39.06 -7.50 0.93
C LYS A 44 -38.50 -6.70 -0.25
N LEU A 45 -39.33 -5.88 -0.90
CA LEU A 45 -38.85 -4.97 -1.95
C LEU A 45 -37.87 -3.94 -1.39
N ARG A 46 -38.19 -3.32 -0.24
CA ARG A 46 -37.27 -2.39 0.44
C ARG A 46 -35.98 -3.05 0.88
N GLU A 47 -36.05 -4.29 1.37
CA GLU A 47 -34.87 -5.07 1.74
C GLU A 47 -33.98 -5.33 0.51
N PHE A 48 -34.59 -5.68 -0.62
CA PHE A 48 -33.89 -5.88 -1.89
C PHE A 48 -33.23 -4.60 -2.40
N GLU A 49 -33.95 -3.48 -2.44
CA GLU A 49 -33.41 -2.17 -2.86
C GLU A 49 -32.24 -1.73 -1.97
N ASN A 50 -32.35 -1.94 -0.65
CA ASN A 50 -31.28 -1.64 0.29
C ASN A 50 -30.06 -2.55 0.08
N LEU A 51 -30.28 -3.83 -0.23
CA LEU A 51 -29.20 -4.77 -0.52
C LEU A 51 -28.50 -4.40 -1.83
N GLU A 52 -29.25 -4.08 -2.87
CA GLU A 52 -28.72 -3.64 -4.17
C GLU A 52 -27.91 -2.35 -4.03
N LYS A 53 -28.39 -1.39 -3.22
CA LYS A 53 -27.64 -0.19 -2.89
C LYS A 53 -26.33 -0.51 -2.15
N LYS A 54 -26.39 -1.35 -1.12
CA LYS A 54 -25.18 -1.78 -0.38
C LYS A 54 -24.17 -2.49 -1.28
N LEU A 55 -24.63 -3.32 -2.22
CA LEU A 55 -23.77 -4.00 -3.18
C LEU A 55 -23.07 -2.99 -4.09
N ARG A 56 -23.80 -2.02 -4.67
CA ARG A 56 -23.20 -0.94 -5.46
C ARG A 56 -22.20 -0.10 -4.68
N ASP A 57 -22.54 0.26 -3.44
CA ASP A 57 -21.64 1.04 -2.58
C ASP A 57 -20.36 0.24 -2.26
N LEU A 58 -20.49 -1.08 -2.01
CA LEU A 58 -19.36 -1.97 -1.75
C LEU A 58 -18.48 -2.18 -2.99
N GLU A 59 -19.08 -2.35 -4.17
CA GLU A 59 -18.36 -2.43 -5.44
C GLU A 59 -17.57 -1.16 -5.70
N SER A 60 -18.19 0.01 -5.52
CA SER A 60 -17.52 1.30 -5.67
C SER A 60 -16.37 1.49 -4.66
N GLU A 61 -16.58 1.10 -3.40
CA GLU A 61 -15.53 1.17 -2.39
C GLU A 61 -14.37 0.20 -2.72
N TYR A 62 -14.68 -1.01 -3.18
CA TYR A 62 -13.69 -1.99 -3.61
C TYR A 62 -12.85 -1.47 -4.77
N GLU A 63 -13.49 -0.93 -5.82
CA GLU A 63 -12.80 -0.33 -6.96
C GLU A 63 -11.89 0.84 -6.52
N ARG A 64 -12.40 1.71 -5.64
CA ARG A 64 -11.61 2.82 -5.10
C ARG A 64 -10.39 2.32 -4.35
N ARG A 65 -10.56 1.36 -3.43
CA ARG A 65 -9.44 0.77 -2.67
C ARG A 65 -8.43 0.07 -3.58
N LEU A 66 -8.89 -0.60 -4.63
CA LEU A 66 -8.02 -1.24 -5.61
C LEU A 66 -7.18 -0.21 -6.37
N GLN A 67 -7.79 0.91 -6.78
CA GLN A 67 -7.09 1.99 -7.46
C GLN A 67 -6.11 2.72 -6.54
N GLU A 68 -6.49 2.97 -5.28
CA GLU A 68 -5.60 3.52 -4.25
C GLU A 68 -4.39 2.61 -4.04
N ALA A 69 -4.59 1.31 -3.82
CA ALA A 69 -3.51 0.34 -3.63
C ALA A 69 -2.58 0.24 -4.86
N ARG A 70 -3.12 0.31 -6.08
CA ARG A 70 -2.30 0.35 -7.32
C ARG A 70 -1.46 1.63 -7.39
N THR A 71 -2.04 2.76 -7.02
CA THR A 71 -1.36 4.05 -7.03
C THR A 71 -0.24 4.06 -5.99
N GLU A 72 -0.52 3.60 -4.78
CA GLU A 72 0.46 3.48 -3.69
C GLU A 72 1.60 2.50 -4.03
N ALA A 73 1.28 1.35 -4.64
CA ALA A 73 2.29 0.43 -5.12
C ALA A 73 3.19 1.08 -6.19
N GLN A 74 2.62 1.86 -7.10
CA GLN A 74 3.39 2.54 -8.13
C GLN A 74 4.27 3.67 -7.57
N THR A 75 3.76 4.45 -6.62
CA THR A 75 4.55 5.50 -5.95
C THR A 75 5.67 4.88 -5.11
N ALA A 76 5.40 3.81 -4.37
CA ALA A 76 6.42 3.07 -3.62
C ALA A 76 7.52 2.51 -4.54
N ARG A 77 7.14 1.91 -5.68
CA ARG A 77 8.10 1.41 -6.68
C ARG A 77 8.96 2.52 -7.26
N ASN A 78 8.35 3.66 -7.60
CA ASN A 78 9.09 4.80 -8.14
C ASN A 78 10.07 5.36 -7.09
N ARG A 79 9.62 5.51 -5.84
CA ARG A 79 10.46 5.96 -4.73
C ARG A 79 11.65 5.03 -4.50
N LEU A 80 11.43 3.71 -4.43
CA LEU A 80 12.52 2.74 -4.27
C LEU A 80 13.50 2.78 -5.45
N LYS A 81 13.02 3.03 -6.66
CA LYS A 81 13.87 3.18 -7.84
C LYS A 81 14.74 4.44 -7.75
N GLU A 82 14.16 5.56 -7.33
CA GLU A 82 14.89 6.82 -7.13
C GLU A 82 15.92 6.70 -6.00
N GLU A 83 15.53 6.13 -4.86
CA GLU A 83 16.44 5.84 -3.74
C GLU A 83 17.58 4.92 -4.17
N GLY A 84 17.29 3.89 -4.99
CA GLY A 84 18.31 3.00 -5.54
C GLY A 84 19.28 3.68 -6.50
N ILE A 85 18.79 4.59 -7.35
CA ILE A 85 19.64 5.39 -8.25
C ILE A 85 20.55 6.32 -7.45
N GLU A 86 20.00 6.98 -6.43
CA GLU A 86 20.76 7.91 -5.59
C GLU A 86 21.82 7.16 -4.76
N TYR A 87 21.46 6.02 -4.18
CA TYR A 87 22.40 5.15 -3.48
C TYR A 87 23.53 4.66 -4.40
N PHE A 88 23.19 4.25 -5.62
CA PHE A 88 24.19 3.84 -6.61
C PHE A 88 25.12 5.01 -6.97
N ARG A 89 24.58 6.22 -7.17
CA ARG A 89 25.36 7.41 -7.49
C ARG A 89 26.33 7.77 -6.35
N GLN A 90 25.86 7.76 -5.10
CA GLN A 90 26.68 8.03 -3.92
C GLN A 90 27.79 6.99 -3.79
N THR A 91 27.44 5.71 -3.88
CA THR A 91 28.42 4.61 -3.82
C THR A 91 29.48 4.73 -4.92
N MET A 92 29.08 5.06 -6.15
CA MET A 92 30.03 5.26 -7.25
C MET A 92 30.94 6.48 -7.03
N ALA A 93 30.42 7.57 -6.49
CA ALA A 93 31.22 8.75 -6.14
C ALA A 93 32.25 8.42 -5.04
N ASP A 94 31.84 7.69 -4.01
CA ASP A 94 32.73 7.25 -2.92
C ASP A 94 33.81 6.30 -3.43
N VAL A 95 33.46 5.34 -4.29
CA VAL A 95 34.43 4.43 -4.92
C VAL A 95 35.41 5.22 -5.79
N GLN A 96 34.95 6.16 -6.60
CA GLN A 96 35.84 7.02 -7.40
C GLN A 96 36.80 7.82 -6.53
N LYS A 97 36.32 8.36 -5.40
CA LYS A 97 37.15 9.08 -4.43
C LYS A 97 38.20 8.17 -3.80
N MET A 98 37.82 6.97 -3.33
CA MET A 98 38.76 5.99 -2.78
C MET A 98 39.81 5.57 -3.80
N VAL A 99 39.42 5.34 -5.06
CA VAL A 99 40.34 5.00 -6.14
C VAL A 99 41.32 6.15 -6.40
N SER A 100 40.84 7.40 -6.40
CA SER A 100 41.71 8.58 -6.56
C SER A 100 42.71 8.71 -5.42
N GLU A 101 42.25 8.56 -4.17
CA GLU A 101 43.11 8.59 -2.97
C GLU A 101 44.14 7.46 -2.98
N MET A 102 43.73 6.24 -3.37
CA MET A 102 44.64 5.11 -3.50
C MET A 102 45.71 5.36 -4.57
N ARG A 103 45.33 5.89 -5.74
CA ARG A 103 46.29 6.25 -6.79
C ARG A 103 47.25 7.33 -6.34
N GLN A 104 46.80 8.31 -5.55
CA GLN A 104 47.65 9.36 -5.01
C GLN A 104 48.65 8.79 -3.99
N LYS A 105 48.21 7.91 -3.08
CA LYS A 105 49.10 7.20 -2.14
C LYS A 105 50.15 6.38 -2.87
N VAL A 106 49.75 5.56 -3.83
CA VAL A 106 50.67 4.74 -4.61
C VAL A 106 51.71 5.59 -5.36
N ARG A 107 51.33 6.76 -5.88
CA ARG A 107 52.29 7.69 -6.50
C ARG A 107 53.28 8.27 -5.49
N ALA A 108 52.80 8.68 -4.32
CA ALA A 108 53.66 9.19 -3.26
C ALA A 108 54.66 8.11 -2.77
N ASP A 109 54.18 6.88 -2.57
CA ASP A 109 55.03 5.74 -2.18
C ASP A 109 56.09 5.44 -3.26
N MET A 110 55.73 5.47 -4.55
CA MET A 110 56.69 5.32 -5.65
C MET A 110 57.75 6.43 -5.68
N GLU A 111 57.36 7.70 -5.47
CA GLU A 111 58.31 8.81 -5.41
C GLU A 111 59.28 8.66 -4.23
N GLU A 112 58.78 8.20 -3.08
CA GLU A 112 59.61 7.93 -1.92
C GLU A 112 60.58 6.77 -2.15
N GLU A 113 60.10 5.65 -2.73
CA GLU A 113 60.96 4.52 -3.11
C GLU A 113 62.03 4.92 -4.13
N LEU A 114 61.68 5.73 -5.14
CA LEU A 114 62.64 6.25 -6.12
C LEU A 114 63.71 7.11 -5.47
N ASN A 115 63.33 7.97 -4.52
CA ASN A 115 64.28 8.80 -3.78
C ASN A 115 65.22 7.95 -2.91
N ARG A 116 64.70 6.95 -2.19
CA ARG A 116 65.54 6.00 -1.43
C ARG A 116 66.48 5.21 -2.35
N ALA A 117 65.98 4.72 -3.48
CA ALA A 117 66.80 4.00 -4.45
C ALA A 117 67.92 4.87 -5.03
N ARG A 118 67.65 6.16 -5.29
CA ARG A 118 68.67 7.13 -5.72
C ARG A 118 69.73 7.39 -4.65
N GLN A 119 69.33 7.53 -3.38
CA GLN A 119 70.28 7.68 -2.27
C GLN A 119 71.17 6.44 -2.13
N ASN A 120 70.58 5.24 -2.16
CA ASN A 120 71.34 3.99 -2.12
C ASN A 120 72.32 3.86 -3.31
N LEU A 121 71.90 4.24 -4.52
CA LEU A 121 72.77 4.26 -5.70
C LEU A 121 73.92 5.25 -5.54
N HIS A 122 73.69 6.40 -4.89
CA HIS A 122 74.73 7.39 -4.63
C HIS A 122 75.76 6.86 -3.62
N GLU A 123 75.31 6.24 -2.52
CA GLU A 123 76.20 5.61 -1.54
C GLU A 123 77.03 4.49 -2.17
N VAL A 124 76.42 3.64 -3.01
CA VAL A 124 77.13 2.60 -3.75
C VAL A 124 78.12 3.19 -4.77
N ALA A 125 77.78 4.31 -5.40
CA ALA A 125 78.69 4.98 -6.33
C ALA A 125 79.90 5.63 -5.60
N GLU A 126 79.69 6.19 -4.40
CA GLU A 126 80.77 6.69 -3.55
C GLU A 126 81.69 5.55 -3.09
N SER A 127 81.13 4.45 -2.59
CA SER A 127 81.93 3.31 -2.14
C SER A 127 82.75 2.71 -3.29
N LEU A 128 82.16 2.58 -4.48
CA LEU A 128 82.87 2.08 -5.66
C LEU A 128 83.96 3.06 -6.13
N SER A 129 83.76 4.37 -5.95
CA SER A 129 84.77 5.39 -6.26
C SER A 129 85.94 5.33 -5.27
N TYR A 130 85.68 5.12 -3.98
CA TYR A 130 86.73 4.84 -2.98
C TYR A 130 87.52 3.58 -3.33
N ASP A 131 86.84 2.48 -3.68
CA ASP A 131 87.49 1.22 -4.10
C ASP A 131 88.36 1.42 -5.36
N PHE A 132 87.90 2.22 -6.32
CA PHE A 132 88.66 2.55 -7.53
C PHE A 132 89.89 3.41 -7.23
N VAL A 133 89.73 4.42 -6.37
CA VAL A 133 90.81 5.30 -5.92
C VAL A 133 91.87 4.52 -5.15
N GLU A 134 91.45 3.57 -4.29
CA GLU A 134 92.34 2.69 -3.55
C GLU A 134 93.12 1.74 -4.46
N ARG A 135 92.47 1.19 -5.51
CA ARG A 135 93.11 0.34 -6.53
C ARG A 135 94.08 1.11 -7.44
N ILE A 136 93.80 2.37 -7.77
CA ILE A 136 94.64 3.19 -8.65
C ILE A 136 95.83 3.82 -7.90
N LEU A 137 95.65 4.25 -6.64
CA LEU A 137 96.71 4.90 -5.87
C LEU A 137 97.64 3.91 -5.14
N GLY A 138 97.32 2.61 -5.11
CA GLY A 138 98.23 1.57 -4.64
C GLY A 138 98.69 1.73 -3.19
N ARG A 139 97.98 2.53 -2.39
CA ARG A 139 98.31 2.81 -1.00
C ARG A 139 97.03 2.85 -0.19
N ARG A 140 96.90 1.89 0.73
CA ARG A 140 95.84 1.83 1.73
C ARG A 140 95.87 3.10 2.56
N LEU A 141 94.72 3.76 2.69
CA LEU A 141 94.42 4.70 3.77
C LEU A 141 93.58 3.97 4.81
#